data_AF-A0A5C0DNF2-F1
#
_entry.id   AF-A0A5C0DNF2-F1
#
_cell.length_a   1.000
_cell.length_b   1.000
_cell.length_c   1.000
_cell.angle_alpha   90.00
_cell.angle_beta   90.00
_cell.angle_gamma   90.00
#
_symmetry.space_group_name_H-M   'P 1'
#
loop_
_entity.id
_entity.type
_entity.pdbx_description
1 polymer ?
#
loop_
_entity_poly.entity_id
_entity_poly.type
_entity_poly.pdbx_seq_one_letter_code
_entity_poly.pdbx_strand_id
1 'polypeptide(L)'
;MLSAQESWSYSSETWLDSNYRQRLKKIANKYTRGTGISWEDAVQNAHLKIFQGLQSGKFREGGLEEFYRWAATVARCAIIDFVRQENLRKCQSLDCNIPGTDIALLDTITDEFNILEATERADLILKAIEKIYQLDQQYPRQNYLKLWQGKIDGKTQTQLAGELRVSQSEISKRWQELLGRIADSLGLIKVEDFKGKLQENRQQKREYNRSTKQW
;
A
#
# COMPACT_ATOMS: atom_id res chain seq x y z
N MET A 1 -19.42 6.74 35.36
CA MET A 1 -18.80 7.42 34.20
C MET A 1 -17.73 8.36 34.73
N LEU A 2 -16.55 7.81 35.02
CA LEU A 2 -15.36 8.59 35.32
C LEU A 2 -14.67 8.87 33.99
N SER A 3 -14.29 10.13 33.78
CA SER A 3 -13.95 10.67 32.48
C SER A 3 -12.70 9.99 31.93
N ALA A 4 -12.74 9.67 30.64
CA ALA A 4 -11.57 9.24 29.89
C ALA A 4 -10.46 10.31 29.86
N GLN A 5 -10.60 11.46 30.53
CA GLN A 5 -9.56 12.49 30.65
C GLN A 5 -8.68 12.30 31.91
N GLU A 6 -9.19 11.71 32.99
CA GLU A 6 -8.41 11.52 34.23
C GLU A 6 -7.39 10.37 34.14
N SER A 7 -7.57 9.40 33.23
CA SER A 7 -6.55 8.36 32.99
C SER A 7 -5.36 8.86 32.16
N TRP A 8 -5.48 10.03 31.51
CA TRP A 8 -4.47 10.57 30.59
C TRP A 8 -3.46 11.46 31.31
N SER A 9 -3.86 12.13 32.40
CA SER A 9 -2.94 12.82 33.31
C SER A 9 -2.02 11.84 34.05
N TYR A 10 -2.52 10.67 34.44
CA TYR A 10 -1.69 9.62 35.05
C TYR A 10 -0.67 9.02 34.07
N SER A 11 -1.03 8.95 32.79
CA SER A 11 -0.20 8.34 31.74
C SER A 11 0.99 9.20 31.31
N SER A 12 1.01 10.50 31.66
CA SER A 12 2.14 11.39 31.35
C SER A 12 3.13 11.50 32.52
N GLU A 13 2.65 11.37 33.77
CA GLU A 13 3.51 11.35 34.97
C GLU A 13 4.17 9.99 35.25
N THR A 14 3.56 8.88 34.81
CA THR A 14 4.08 7.50 35.00
C THR A 14 5.38 7.20 34.26
N TRP A 15 5.81 8.03 33.31
CA TRP A 15 7.08 7.82 32.60
C TRP A 15 8.30 8.39 33.33
N LEU A 16 8.14 9.00 34.50
CA LEU A 16 9.23 9.70 35.21
C LEU A 16 9.93 8.86 36.29
N ASP A 17 9.48 7.64 36.58
CA ASP A 17 10.22 6.80 37.53
C ASP A 17 11.62 6.46 36.98
N SER A 18 12.63 7.01 37.66
CA SER A 18 14.03 6.83 37.36
C SER A 18 14.42 5.35 37.41
N ASN A 19 13.84 4.57 38.32
CA ASN A 19 14.12 3.14 38.45
C ASN A 19 13.60 2.35 37.25
N TYR A 20 12.36 2.62 36.83
CA TYR A 20 11.79 2.04 35.62
C TYR A 20 12.60 2.38 34.36
N ARG A 21 12.98 3.65 34.16
CA ARG A 21 13.82 4.07 33.02
C ARG A 21 15.18 3.37 33.02
N GLN A 22 15.83 3.29 34.18
CA GLN A 22 17.10 2.57 34.30
C GLN A 22 16.95 1.07 33.98
N ARG A 23 15.85 0.46 34.41
CA ARG A 23 15.55 -0.94 34.11
C ARG A 23 15.36 -1.16 32.61
N LEU A 24 14.61 -0.30 31.93
CA LEU A 24 14.45 -0.36 30.47
C LEU A 24 15.78 -0.17 29.75
N LYS A 25 16.58 0.82 30.16
CA LYS A 25 17.92 1.05 29.60
C LYS A 25 18.81 -0.18 29.75
N LYS A 26 18.82 -0.84 30.91
CA LYS A 26 19.58 -2.09 31.13
C LYS A 26 19.10 -3.22 30.22
N ILE A 27 17.78 -3.34 30.01
CA ILE A 27 17.21 -4.34 29.09
C ILE A 27 17.62 -4.03 27.64
N ALA A 28 17.44 -2.80 27.18
CA ALA A 28 17.81 -2.37 25.83
C ALA A 28 19.30 -2.63 25.56
N ASN A 29 20.19 -2.13 26.42
CA ASN A 29 21.63 -2.35 26.31
C ASN A 29 22.02 -3.83 26.26
N LYS A 30 21.30 -4.71 26.97
CA LYS A 30 21.58 -6.16 26.94
C LYS A 30 21.30 -6.75 25.56
N TYR A 31 20.20 -6.35 24.93
CA TYR A 31 19.71 -6.98 23.69
C TYR A 31 20.20 -6.28 22.41
N THR A 32 20.58 -4.99 22.48
CA THR A 32 21.20 -4.28 21.34
C THR A 32 22.72 -4.43 21.29
N ARG A 33 23.34 -5.03 22.32
CA ARG A 33 24.80 -5.23 22.33
C ARG A 33 25.23 -6.11 21.16
N GLY A 34 26.12 -5.59 20.32
CA GLY A 34 26.65 -6.29 19.15
C GLY A 34 25.70 -6.30 17.95
N THR A 35 24.62 -5.51 17.98
CA THR A 35 23.78 -5.24 16.81
C THR A 35 24.03 -3.82 16.31
N GLY A 36 23.61 -3.52 15.07
CA GLY A 36 23.67 -2.16 14.51
C GLY A 36 22.57 -1.22 15.03
N ILE A 37 21.85 -1.61 16.09
CA ILE A 37 20.63 -0.95 16.54
C ILE A 37 20.94 -0.12 17.78
N SER A 38 20.49 1.13 17.77
CA SER A 38 20.63 2.03 18.92
C SER A 38 19.78 1.57 20.11
N TRP A 39 20.29 1.68 21.33
CA TRP A 39 19.53 1.31 22.53
C TRP A 39 18.36 2.28 22.77
N GLU A 40 18.51 3.55 22.37
CA GLU A 40 17.46 4.56 22.39
C GLU A 40 16.27 4.16 21.53
N ASP A 41 16.51 3.69 20.30
CA ASP A 41 15.46 3.27 19.37
C ASP A 41 14.71 2.06 19.91
N ALA A 42 15.43 1.11 20.50
CA ALA A 42 14.84 -0.06 21.14
C ALA A 42 13.94 0.34 22.33
N VAL A 43 14.33 1.34 23.13
CA VAL A 43 13.50 1.88 24.22
C VAL A 43 12.27 2.60 23.68
N GLN A 44 12.40 3.40 22.62
CA GLN A 44 11.27 4.08 21.99
C GLN A 44 10.25 3.07 21.45
N ASN A 45 10.73 2.00 20.79
CA ASN A 45 9.86 0.91 20.32
C ASN A 45 9.10 0.24 21.47
N ALA A 46 9.78 -0.03 22.59
CA ALA A 46 9.15 -0.55 23.79
C ALA A 46 8.07 0.37 24.35
N HIS A 47 8.33 1.68 24.45
CA HIS A 47 7.34 2.65 24.91
C HIS A 47 6.11 2.66 24.01
N LEU A 48 6.29 2.64 22.68
CA LEU A 48 5.20 2.55 21.72
C LEU A 48 4.36 1.29 21.94
N LYS A 49 4.99 0.14 22.18
CA LYS A 49 4.29 -1.13 22.43
C LYS A 49 3.53 -1.15 23.75
N ILE A 50 4.09 -0.57 24.80
CA ILE A 50 3.39 -0.39 26.09
C ILE A 50 2.17 0.50 25.89
N PHE A 51 2.32 1.62 25.19
CA PHE A 51 1.23 2.55 24.90
C PHE A 51 0.11 1.89 24.08
N GLN A 52 0.47 1.15 23.02
CA GLN A 52 -0.50 0.33 22.26
C GLN A 52 -1.19 -0.72 23.13
N GLY A 53 -0.46 -1.33 24.07
CA GLY A 53 -1.01 -2.26 25.05
C GLY A 53 -2.03 -1.62 25.98
N LEU A 54 -1.80 -0.38 26.40
CA LEU A 54 -2.74 0.40 27.22
C LEU A 54 -3.99 0.76 26.42
N GLN A 55 -3.84 1.28 25.21
CA GLN A 55 -4.97 1.64 24.34
C GLN A 55 -5.86 0.44 24.01
N SER A 56 -5.27 -0.75 23.86
CA SER A 56 -5.99 -2.00 23.62
C SER A 56 -6.56 -2.65 24.88
N GLY A 57 -6.40 -2.02 26.05
CA GLY A 57 -6.91 -2.52 27.32
C GLY A 57 -6.26 -3.84 27.75
N LYS A 58 -4.98 -4.07 27.41
CA LYS A 58 -4.20 -5.24 27.85
C LYS A 58 -3.76 -5.15 29.31
N PHE A 59 -3.68 -3.94 29.85
CA PHE A 59 -3.56 -3.69 31.28
C PHE A 59 -4.87 -3.04 31.73
N ARG A 60 -5.60 -3.69 32.65
CA ARG A 60 -6.94 -3.25 33.07
C ARG A 60 -7.02 -2.87 34.54
N GLU A 61 -6.28 -3.59 35.38
CA GLU A 61 -6.35 -3.46 36.84
C GLU A 61 -4.96 -3.66 37.44
N GLY A 62 -4.68 -2.96 38.53
CA GLY A 62 -3.40 -2.97 39.25
C GLY A 62 -2.92 -1.57 39.61
N GLY A 63 -2.07 -1.47 40.63
CA GLY A 63 -1.41 -0.23 41.01
C GLY A 63 -0.19 0.06 40.13
N LEU A 64 0.55 1.10 40.52
CA LEU A 64 1.77 1.53 39.82
C LEU A 64 2.83 0.43 39.75
N GLU A 65 2.99 -0.38 40.80
CA GLU A 65 3.95 -1.48 40.80
C GLU A 65 3.58 -2.59 39.81
N GLU A 66 2.32 -3.00 39.77
CA GLU A 66 1.82 -4.01 38.84
C GLU A 66 1.96 -3.50 37.40
N PHE A 67 1.67 -2.23 37.18
CA PHE A 67 1.88 -1.57 35.90
C PHE A 67 3.35 -1.63 35.47
N TYR A 68 4.31 -1.23 36.32
CA TYR A 68 5.73 -1.25 35.96
C TYR A 68 6.27 -2.68 35.71
N ARG A 69 5.77 -3.68 36.45
CA ARG A 69 6.13 -5.09 36.22
C ARG A 69 5.60 -5.59 34.87
N TRP A 70 4.35 -5.27 34.55
CA TRP A 70 3.74 -5.58 33.27
C TRP A 70 4.47 -4.86 32.12
N ALA A 71 4.68 -3.55 32.24
CA ALA A 71 5.33 -2.72 31.24
C ALA A 71 6.78 -3.16 30.99
N ALA A 72 7.53 -3.54 32.02
CA ALA A 72 8.87 -4.10 31.87
C ALA A 72 8.89 -5.43 31.10
N THR A 73 7.84 -6.25 31.25
CA THR A 73 7.68 -7.50 30.50
C THR A 73 7.37 -7.23 29.04
N VAL A 74 6.41 -6.35 28.76
CA VAL A 74 6.06 -5.91 27.39
C VAL A 74 7.27 -5.29 26.71
N ALA A 75 7.99 -4.39 27.39
CA ALA A 75 9.18 -3.74 26.86
C ALA A 75 10.29 -4.74 26.51
N ARG A 76 10.55 -5.74 27.37
CA ARG A 76 11.54 -6.78 27.07
C ARG A 76 11.17 -7.52 25.78
N CYS A 77 9.92 -7.96 25.64
CA CYS A 77 9.48 -8.66 24.44
C CYS A 77 9.58 -7.76 23.19
N ALA A 78 9.11 -6.50 23.30
CA ALA A 78 9.18 -5.52 22.22
C ALA A 78 10.62 -5.27 21.75
N ILE A 79 11.57 -5.10 22.67
CA ILE A 79 12.98 -4.91 22.36
C ILE A 79 13.56 -6.13 21.64
N ILE A 80 13.28 -7.34 22.14
CA ILE A 80 13.76 -8.58 21.53
C ILE A 80 13.20 -8.73 20.11
N ASP A 81 11.90 -8.50 19.93
CA ASP A 81 11.24 -8.63 18.64
C ASP A 81 11.73 -7.57 17.65
N PHE A 82 11.93 -6.32 18.11
CA PHE A 82 12.51 -5.25 17.31
C PHE A 82 13.91 -5.62 16.82
N VAL A 83 14.80 -6.04 17.74
CA VAL A 83 16.15 -6.46 17.38
C VAL A 83 16.15 -7.63 16.41
N ARG A 84 15.27 -8.62 16.60
CA ARG A 84 15.12 -9.75 15.68
C ARG A 84 14.67 -9.30 14.30
N GLN A 85 13.68 -8.43 14.21
CA GLN A 85 13.15 -7.92 12.94
C GLN A 85 14.19 -7.13 12.17
N GLU A 86 14.91 -6.24 12.83
CA GLU A 86 15.97 -5.46 12.20
C GLU A 86 17.17 -6.35 11.80
N ASN A 87 17.55 -7.36 12.59
CA ASN A 87 18.60 -8.30 12.20
C ASN A 87 18.20 -9.20 11.01
N LEU A 88 16.90 -9.44 10.79
CA LEU A 88 16.42 -10.14 9.60
C LEU A 88 16.53 -9.26 8.35
N ARG A 89 16.53 -7.92 8.50
CA ARG A 89 16.84 -6.98 7.43
C ARG A 89 18.35 -7.01 7.20
N LYS A 90 18.81 -8.02 6.47
CA LYS A 90 20.18 -8.09 5.92
C LYS A 90 20.35 -7.06 4.81
N CYS A 91 20.32 -5.79 5.18
CA CYS A 91 20.62 -4.70 4.27
C CYS A 91 22.12 -4.41 4.36
N GLN A 92 22.80 -4.46 3.23
CA GLN A 92 24.17 -3.98 3.10
C GLN A 92 24.12 -2.46 2.95
N SER A 93 25.04 -1.75 3.60
CA SER A 93 25.17 -0.30 3.38
C SER A 93 25.55 -0.05 1.92
N LEU A 94 24.88 0.90 1.28
CA LEU A 94 25.21 1.28 -0.10
C LEU A 94 26.52 2.07 -0.19
N ASP A 95 26.98 2.64 0.93
CA ASP A 95 28.25 3.35 1.04
C ASP A 95 29.45 2.41 1.20
N CYS A 96 29.23 1.09 1.29
CA CYS A 96 30.35 0.17 1.41
C CYS A 96 31.07 0.00 0.06
N ASN A 97 32.39 -0.03 0.10
CA ASN A 97 33.18 -0.30 -1.10
C ASN A 97 33.02 -1.77 -1.52
N ILE A 98 33.00 -1.98 -2.83
CA ILE A 98 33.06 -3.34 -3.38
C ILE A 98 34.46 -3.91 -3.09
N PRO A 99 34.57 -5.17 -2.63
CA PRO A 99 35.86 -5.76 -2.32
C PRO A 99 36.83 -5.69 -3.51
N GLY A 100 38.00 -5.08 -3.29
CA GLY A 100 39.04 -4.93 -4.32
C GLY A 100 38.90 -3.68 -5.19
N THR A 101 37.93 -2.79 -4.94
CA THR A 101 37.80 -1.50 -5.61
C THR A 101 37.56 -0.36 -4.62
N ASP A 102 37.78 0.88 -5.07
CA ASP A 102 37.43 2.10 -4.33
C ASP A 102 36.03 2.64 -4.69
N ILE A 103 35.20 1.80 -5.34
CA ILE A 103 33.88 2.19 -5.84
C ILE A 103 32.84 1.77 -4.80
N ALA A 104 31.94 2.69 -4.43
CA ALA A 104 30.84 2.40 -3.52
C ALA A 104 29.81 1.48 -4.19
N LEU A 105 29.16 0.62 -3.40
CA LEU A 105 28.10 -0.27 -3.90
C LEU A 105 27.00 0.52 -4.62
N LEU A 106 26.62 1.69 -4.09
CA LEU A 106 25.63 2.58 -4.68
C LEU A 106 25.94 2.92 -6.14
N ASP A 107 27.20 3.23 -6.44
CA ASP A 107 27.63 3.68 -7.77
C ASP A 107 27.56 2.57 -8.82
N THR A 108 27.38 1.32 -8.39
CA THR A 108 27.23 0.16 -9.28
C THR A 108 25.79 -0.28 -9.51
N ILE A 109 24.85 0.28 -8.76
CA ILE A 109 23.43 -0.02 -8.94
C ILE A 109 22.92 0.83 -10.10
N THR A 110 22.58 0.18 -11.21
CA THR A 110 22.01 0.84 -12.37
C THR A 110 20.58 1.28 -12.09
N ASP A 111 20.21 2.46 -12.58
CA ASP A 111 18.80 2.87 -12.63
C ASP A 111 18.02 1.93 -13.57
N GLU A 112 16.91 1.39 -13.08
CA GLU A 112 15.99 0.58 -13.88
C GLU A 112 15.11 1.44 -14.80
N PHE A 113 15.16 2.77 -14.65
CA PHE A 113 14.40 3.68 -15.48
C PHE A 113 14.84 3.66 -16.94
N ASN A 114 13.89 3.31 -17.83
CA ASN A 114 14.10 3.29 -19.26
C ASN A 114 13.41 4.48 -19.95
N ILE A 115 14.21 5.46 -20.39
CA ILE A 115 13.73 6.66 -21.09
C ILE A 115 12.99 6.31 -22.40
N LEU A 116 13.47 5.30 -23.14
CA LEU A 116 12.86 4.88 -24.40
C LEU A 116 11.46 4.33 -24.14
N GLU A 117 11.32 3.41 -23.18
CA GLU A 117 10.01 2.84 -22.80
C GLU A 117 9.06 3.93 -22.31
N ALA A 118 9.54 4.87 -21.48
CA ALA A 118 8.74 5.99 -21.02
C ALA A 118 8.25 6.87 -22.17
N THR A 119 9.11 7.11 -23.18
CA THR A 119 8.78 7.91 -24.37
C THR A 119 7.78 7.21 -25.27
N GLU A 120 7.97 5.91 -25.53
CA GLU A 120 7.04 5.09 -26.32
C GLU A 120 5.66 5.03 -25.65
N ARG A 121 5.62 4.86 -24.32
CA ARG A 121 4.37 4.87 -23.56
C ARG A 121 3.67 6.23 -23.65
N ALA A 122 4.40 7.33 -23.55
CA ALA A 122 3.83 8.68 -23.67
C ALA A 122 3.25 8.93 -25.07
N ASP A 123 3.98 8.54 -26.13
CA ASP A 123 3.51 8.63 -27.51
C ASP A 123 2.24 7.80 -27.75
N LEU A 124 2.21 6.56 -27.24
CA LEU A 124 1.04 5.69 -27.33
C LEU A 124 -0.19 6.29 -26.62
N ILE A 125 0.01 6.93 -25.47
CA ILE A 125 -1.07 7.65 -24.75
C ILE A 125 -1.60 8.81 -25.59
N LEU A 126 -0.73 9.63 -26.17
CA LEU A 126 -1.14 10.77 -27.01
C LEU A 126 -1.92 10.30 -28.22
N LYS A 127 -1.45 9.25 -28.91
CA LYS A 127 -2.16 8.63 -30.03
C LYS A 127 -3.51 8.09 -29.61
N ALA A 128 -3.62 7.40 -28.46
CA ALA A 128 -4.89 6.90 -27.96
C ALA A 128 -5.88 8.06 -27.67
N ILE A 129 -5.41 9.16 -27.08
CA ILE A 129 -6.23 10.35 -26.81
C ILE A 129 -6.73 10.95 -28.12
N GLU A 130 -5.86 11.14 -29.11
CA GLU A 130 -6.25 11.64 -30.43
C GLU A 130 -7.33 10.76 -31.07
N LYS A 131 -7.18 9.43 -30.97
CA LYS A 131 -8.18 8.47 -31.46
C LYS A 131 -9.50 8.56 -30.71
N ILE A 132 -9.51 8.81 -29.41
CA ILE A 132 -10.74 9.05 -28.64
C ILE A 132 -11.47 10.29 -29.19
N TYR A 133 -10.75 11.39 -29.45
CA TYR A 133 -11.35 12.59 -30.04
C TYR A 133 -11.96 12.31 -31.43
N GLN A 134 -11.23 11.60 -32.29
CA GLN A 134 -11.72 11.22 -33.62
C GLN A 134 -12.98 10.32 -33.53
N LEU A 135 -12.97 9.34 -32.62
CA LEU A 135 -14.11 8.44 -32.39
C LEU A 135 -15.33 9.18 -31.83
N ASP A 136 -15.13 10.16 -30.95
CA ASP A 136 -16.22 10.96 -30.38
C ASP A 136 -16.91 11.81 -31.47
N GLN A 137 -16.12 12.37 -32.41
CA GLN A 137 -16.65 13.09 -33.57
C GLN A 137 -17.42 12.17 -34.53
N GLN A 138 -16.92 10.95 -34.76
CA GLN A 138 -17.58 9.96 -35.64
C GLN A 138 -18.85 9.38 -35.01
N TYR A 139 -18.89 9.24 -33.68
CA TYR A 139 -19.98 8.63 -32.94
C TYR A 139 -20.50 9.54 -31.80
N PRO A 140 -21.09 10.71 -32.13
CA PRO A 140 -21.43 11.73 -31.13
C PRO A 140 -22.46 11.26 -30.09
N ARG A 141 -23.29 10.26 -30.43
CA ARG A 141 -24.26 9.67 -29.48
C ARG A 141 -23.62 8.81 -28.39
N GLN A 142 -22.39 8.33 -28.64
CA GLN A 142 -21.70 7.45 -27.71
C GLN A 142 -21.04 8.22 -26.55
N ASN A 143 -20.72 9.51 -26.75
CA ASN A 143 -20.04 10.36 -25.77
C ASN A 143 -18.75 9.71 -25.23
N TYR A 144 -17.92 9.18 -26.13
CA TYR A 144 -16.69 8.48 -25.79
C TYR A 144 -15.70 9.37 -25.03
N LEU A 145 -15.62 10.65 -25.39
CA LEU A 145 -14.73 11.59 -24.71
C LEU A 145 -15.13 11.78 -23.24
N LYS A 146 -16.43 12.01 -22.99
CA LYS A 146 -16.97 12.13 -21.61
C LYS A 146 -16.83 10.84 -20.83
N LEU A 147 -17.05 9.69 -21.49
CA LEU A 147 -16.89 8.38 -20.89
C LEU A 147 -15.44 8.14 -20.44
N TRP A 148 -14.47 8.49 -21.28
CA TRP A 148 -13.05 8.37 -20.96
C TRP A 148 -12.60 9.33 -19.86
N GLN A 149 -12.95 10.61 -19.97
CA GLN A 149 -12.62 11.62 -18.94
C GLN A 149 -13.15 11.20 -17.56
N GLY A 150 -14.42 10.82 -17.49
CA GLY A 150 -14.99 10.39 -16.21
C GLY A 150 -14.35 9.10 -15.65
N LYS A 151 -13.75 8.24 -16.49
CA LYS A 151 -12.96 7.10 -16.02
C LYS A 151 -11.61 7.52 -15.46
N ILE A 152 -10.94 8.48 -16.07
CA ILE A 152 -9.70 9.07 -15.56
C ILE A 152 -9.95 9.79 -14.23
N ASP A 153 -11.08 10.48 -14.10
CA ASP A 153 -11.51 11.16 -12.87
C ASP A 153 -11.96 10.20 -11.74
N GLY A 154 -11.88 8.88 -11.96
CA GLY A 154 -12.25 7.88 -10.96
C GLY A 154 -13.76 7.67 -10.77
N LYS A 155 -14.63 8.14 -11.69
CA LYS A 155 -16.08 7.95 -11.57
C LYS A 155 -16.48 6.48 -11.71
N THR A 156 -17.43 6.08 -10.88
CA THR A 156 -18.05 4.76 -10.93
C THR A 156 -18.96 4.63 -12.16
N GLN A 157 -19.23 3.39 -12.58
CA GLN A 157 -20.14 3.15 -13.71
C GLN A 157 -21.56 3.71 -13.46
N THR A 158 -22.03 3.68 -12.21
CA THR A 158 -23.35 4.19 -11.83
C THR A 158 -23.44 5.70 -11.96
N GLN A 159 -22.39 6.43 -11.55
CA GLN A 159 -22.30 7.88 -11.73
C GLN A 159 -22.30 8.24 -13.22
N LEU A 160 -21.48 7.54 -14.02
CA LEU A 160 -21.42 7.74 -15.48
C LEU A 160 -22.76 7.43 -16.18
N ALA A 161 -23.47 6.39 -15.72
CA ALA A 161 -24.80 6.04 -16.22
C ALA A 161 -25.81 7.18 -15.98
N GLY A 162 -25.78 7.77 -14.77
CA GLY A 162 -26.59 8.94 -14.44
C GLY A 162 -26.26 10.16 -15.31
N GLU A 163 -24.98 10.49 -15.45
CA GLU A 163 -24.52 11.65 -16.24
C GLU A 163 -24.86 11.52 -17.73
N LEU A 164 -24.65 10.33 -18.30
CA LEU A 164 -24.90 10.06 -19.72
C LEU A 164 -26.35 9.64 -20.01
N ARG A 165 -27.21 9.56 -18.99
CA ARG A 165 -28.62 9.14 -19.08
C ARG A 165 -28.80 7.80 -19.80
N VAL A 166 -27.92 6.85 -19.50
CA VAL A 166 -27.96 5.48 -20.03
C VAL A 166 -27.89 4.47 -18.89
N SER A 167 -28.15 3.19 -19.17
CA SER A 167 -28.02 2.14 -18.16
C SER A 167 -26.56 1.85 -17.84
N GLN A 168 -26.29 1.33 -16.64
CA GLN A 168 -24.95 0.89 -16.25
C GLN A 168 -24.39 -0.20 -17.19
N SER A 169 -25.25 -1.09 -17.71
CA SER A 169 -24.86 -2.12 -18.66
C SER A 169 -24.43 -1.53 -20.00
N GLU A 170 -25.06 -0.43 -20.42
CA GLU A 170 -24.70 0.31 -21.61
C GLU A 170 -23.35 1.03 -21.46
N ILE A 171 -23.06 1.62 -20.31
CA ILE A 171 -21.73 2.18 -19.99
C ILE A 171 -20.64 1.13 -20.15
N SER A 172 -20.86 -0.08 -19.62
CA SER A 172 -19.90 -1.18 -19.74
C SER A 172 -19.67 -1.59 -21.20
N LYS A 173 -20.74 -1.69 -22.01
CA LYS A 173 -20.64 -2.01 -23.44
C LYS A 173 -19.87 -0.94 -24.21
N ARG A 174 -20.21 0.33 -24.00
CA ARG A 174 -19.54 1.48 -24.66
C ARG A 174 -18.07 1.57 -24.29
N TRP A 175 -17.72 1.28 -23.04
CA TRP A 175 -16.32 1.24 -22.61
C TRP A 175 -15.51 0.16 -23.33
N GLN A 176 -16.07 -1.04 -23.44
CA GLN A 176 -15.43 -2.13 -24.18
C GLN A 176 -15.32 -1.83 -25.67
N GLU A 177 -16.37 -1.24 -26.25
CA GLU A 177 -16.37 -0.82 -27.64
C GLU A 177 -15.28 0.25 -27.90
N LEU A 178 -15.17 1.25 -27.02
CA LEU A 178 -14.14 2.28 -27.11
C LEU A 178 -12.74 1.67 -27.09
N LEU A 179 -12.45 0.77 -26.14
CA LEU A 179 -11.15 0.10 -26.06
C LEU A 179 -10.85 -0.73 -27.32
N GLY A 180 -11.84 -1.48 -27.82
CA GLY A 180 -11.67 -2.27 -29.04
C GLY A 180 -11.38 -1.41 -30.26
N ARG A 181 -12.09 -0.28 -30.42
CA ARG A 181 -11.88 0.66 -31.53
C ARG A 181 -10.53 1.37 -31.44
N ILE A 182 -10.09 1.75 -30.25
CA ILE A 182 -8.76 2.34 -30.04
C ILE A 182 -7.69 1.31 -30.42
N ALA A 183 -7.78 0.08 -29.90
CA ALA A 183 -6.82 -0.98 -30.17
C ALA A 183 -6.70 -1.28 -31.67
N ASP A 184 -7.83 -1.34 -32.38
CA ASP A 184 -7.86 -1.52 -33.83
C ASP A 184 -7.25 -0.34 -34.58
N SER A 185 -7.60 0.89 -34.19
CA SER A 185 -7.06 2.10 -34.81
C SER A 185 -5.57 2.30 -34.61
N LEU A 186 -5.00 1.70 -33.55
CA LEU A 186 -3.58 1.69 -33.24
C LEU A 186 -2.85 0.45 -33.80
N GLY A 187 -3.56 -0.43 -34.51
CA GLY A 187 -2.99 -1.66 -35.08
C GLY A 187 -2.56 -2.69 -34.03
N LEU A 188 -3.04 -2.57 -32.80
CA LEU A 188 -2.66 -3.44 -31.68
C LEU A 188 -3.40 -4.79 -31.71
N ILE A 189 -4.68 -4.78 -32.14
CA ILE A 189 -5.57 -5.95 -32.19
C ILE A 189 -6.64 -5.70 -33.27
N LYS A 190 -7.01 -6.70 -34.09
CA LYS A 190 -8.18 -6.58 -34.98
C LYS A 190 -9.49 -6.63 -34.17
N VAL A 191 -10.47 -5.77 -34.44
CA VAL A 191 -11.76 -5.72 -33.69
C VAL A 191 -12.43 -7.09 -33.54
N GLU A 192 -12.29 -7.97 -34.53
CA GLU A 192 -12.85 -9.32 -34.54
C GLU A 192 -12.31 -10.20 -33.39
N ASP A 193 -11.01 -10.10 -33.09
CA ASP A 193 -10.35 -10.89 -32.03
C ASP A 193 -10.76 -10.41 -30.63
N PHE A 194 -11.13 -9.13 -30.50
CA PHE A 194 -11.58 -8.55 -29.23
C PHE A 194 -12.97 -9.07 -28.82
N LYS A 195 -13.87 -9.29 -29.79
CA LYS A 195 -15.20 -9.89 -29.53
C LYS A 195 -15.10 -11.34 -29.08
N GLY A 196 -14.14 -12.11 -29.60
CA GLY A 196 -13.86 -13.49 -29.20
C GLY A 196 -13.40 -13.59 -27.74
N LYS A 197 -12.37 -12.84 -27.36
CA LYS A 197 -11.85 -12.80 -25.97
C LYS A 197 -12.87 -12.31 -24.94
N LEU A 198 -13.81 -11.46 -25.35
CA LEU A 198 -14.92 -10.99 -24.51
C LEU A 198 -15.99 -12.05 -24.26
N GLN A 199 -16.24 -12.94 -25.23
CA GLN A 199 -17.17 -14.06 -25.07
C GLN A 199 -16.59 -15.14 -24.15
N GLU A 200 -15.30 -15.47 -24.31
CA GLU A 200 -14.58 -16.43 -23.45
C GLU A 200 -14.55 -15.98 -21.98
N ASN A 201 -14.20 -14.72 -21.71
CA ASN A 201 -14.21 -14.18 -20.35
C ASN A 201 -15.61 -14.18 -19.70
N ARG A 202 -16.68 -14.03 -20.50
CA ARG A 202 -18.07 -14.12 -20.00
C ARG A 202 -18.48 -15.56 -19.72
N GLN A 203 -18.00 -16.53 -20.48
CA GLN A 203 -18.25 -17.96 -20.26
C GLN A 203 -17.53 -18.45 -19.00
N GLN A 204 -16.23 -18.15 -18.85
CA GLN A 204 -15.46 -18.53 -17.66
C GLN A 204 -16.06 -17.96 -16.36
N LYS A 205 -16.53 -16.70 -16.38
CA LYS A 205 -17.17 -16.09 -15.20
C LYS A 205 -18.54 -16.69 -14.85
N ARG A 206 -19.24 -17.28 -15.82
CA ARG A 206 -20.50 -18.01 -15.60
C ARG A 206 -20.26 -19.42 -15.06
N GLU A 207 -19.20 -20.09 -15.53
CA GLU A 207 -18.79 -21.42 -15.05
C GLU A 207 -18.32 -21.36 -13.60
N TYR A 208 -17.48 -20.38 -13.25
CA TYR A 208 -17.00 -20.17 -11.88
C TYR A 208 -18.15 -19.89 -10.87
N ASN A 209 -19.15 -19.11 -11.27
CA ASN A 209 -20.32 -18.82 -10.44
C ASN A 209 -21.31 -19.99 -10.31
N ARG A 210 -21.27 -20.97 -11.23
CA ARG A 210 -22.07 -22.21 -11.12
C ARG A 210 -21.40 -23.20 -10.16
N SER A 211 -20.07 -23.33 -10.19
CA SER A 211 -19.36 -24.24 -9.28
C SER A 211 -19.39 -23.78 -7.83
N THR A 212 -19.52 -22.47 -7.57
CA THR A 212 -19.62 -21.91 -6.21
C THR A 212 -21.03 -21.90 -5.61
N LYS A 213 -22.08 -22.18 -6.41
CA LYS A 213 -23.48 -22.23 -5.95
C LYS A 213 -24.00 -23.65 -5.70
N GLN A 214 -23.18 -24.68 -5.89
CA GLN A 214 -23.49 -26.07 -5.53
C GLN A 214 -22.77 -26.49 -4.25
N TRP A 215 -23.04 -25.85 -3.12
CA TRP A 215 -22.83 -26.38 -1.76
C TRP A 215 -23.91 -25.81 -0.85
#